data_AF-A0A9P9YME4-F1
#
_entry.id   AF-A0A9P9YME4-F1
#
_cell.length_a   1.000
_cell.length_b   1.000
_cell.length_c   1.000
_cell.angle_alpha   90.00
_cell.angle_beta   90.00
_cell.angle_gamma   90.00
#
_symmetry.space_group_name_H-M   'P 1'
#
loop_
_entity.id
_entity.type
_entity.pdbx_description
1 polymer ?
#
loop_
_entity_poly.entity_id
_entity_poly.type
_entity_poly.pdbx_seq_one_letter_code
_entity_poly.pdbx_strand_id
1 'polypeptide(L)'
;MAEMRRKSHTEEFEGMSALFRAMSSSPNDGYTYNWSVVSFSNDGQPDSGFNCTVLYLDQCTSWNRCRQTCLKTGATSYRWFHDGCCECVGEHCMNYGINESRCRLCPEPGFDDEED
;
A
#
# COMPACT_ATOMS: atom_id res chain seq x y z
N MET A 1 2.72 -11.14 -20.55
CA MET A 1 1.94 -10.09 -19.83
C MET A 1 2.48 -9.76 -18.43
N ALA A 2 3.48 -10.50 -17.91
CA ALA A 2 4.10 -10.27 -16.60
C ALA A 2 4.84 -8.92 -16.44
N GLU A 3 5.40 -8.37 -17.53
CA GLU A 3 6.19 -7.12 -17.48
C GLU A 3 5.35 -5.90 -17.07
N MET A 4 4.06 -5.87 -17.42
CA MET A 4 3.17 -4.76 -17.07
C MET A 4 2.71 -4.81 -15.61
N ARG A 5 2.56 -6.01 -15.01
CA ARG A 5 2.14 -6.18 -13.60
C ARG A 5 3.20 -5.67 -12.61
N ARG A 6 4.48 -5.73 -12.98
CA ARG A 6 5.59 -5.16 -12.19
C ARG A 6 5.66 -3.64 -12.21
N LYS A 7 4.98 -2.98 -13.16
CA LYS A 7 4.89 -1.53 -13.18
C LYS A 7 3.96 -1.09 -12.05
N SER A 8 4.33 -0.03 -11.34
CA SER A 8 3.49 0.57 -10.31
C SER A 8 3.33 2.07 -10.58
N HIS A 9 2.15 2.60 -10.28
CA HIS A 9 1.92 4.02 -10.19
C HIS A 9 2.12 4.50 -8.76
N THR A 10 2.83 5.61 -8.58
CA THR A 10 3.04 6.25 -7.27
C THR A 10 2.68 7.73 -7.33
N GLU A 11 2.05 8.24 -6.30
CA GLU A 11 1.73 9.66 -6.15
C GLU A 11 1.93 10.07 -4.69
N GLU A 12 2.47 11.27 -4.48
CA GLU A 12 2.62 11.92 -3.19
C GLU A 12 1.55 13.00 -3.02
N PHE A 13 1.08 13.18 -1.80
CA PHE A 13 0.06 14.18 -1.46
C PHE A 13 0.20 14.62 0.00
N GLU A 14 -0.43 15.75 0.33
CA GLU A 14 -0.45 16.27 1.70
C GLU A 14 -1.37 15.40 2.58
N GLY A 15 -0.75 14.51 3.35
CA GLY A 15 -1.42 13.55 4.22
C GLY A 15 -1.76 14.09 5.61
N MET A 16 -2.40 13.23 6.42
CA MET A 16 -2.70 13.50 7.83
C MET A 16 -2.11 12.37 8.67
N SER A 17 -0.83 12.47 9.04
CA SER A 17 -0.08 11.38 9.70
C SER A 17 -0.73 10.89 10.99
N ALA A 18 -1.36 11.78 11.76
CA ALA A 18 -2.11 11.39 12.96
C ALA A 18 -3.32 10.49 12.64
N LEU A 19 -4.04 10.81 11.56
CA LEU A 19 -5.15 9.99 11.07
C LEU A 19 -4.63 8.64 10.56
N PHE A 20 -3.53 8.63 9.80
CA PHE A 20 -2.94 7.40 9.30
C PHE A 20 -2.53 6.43 10.40
N ARG A 21 -1.93 6.95 11.48
CA ARG A 21 -1.59 6.13 12.67
C ARG A 21 -2.83 5.59 13.38
N ALA A 22 -3.92 6.36 13.45
CA ALA A 22 -5.18 5.87 14.01
C ALA A 22 -5.74 4.72 13.15
N MET A 23 -5.78 4.90 11.83
CA MET A 23 -6.27 3.89 10.87
C MET A 23 -5.41 2.63 10.84
N SER A 24 -4.09 2.75 11.01
CA SER A 24 -3.19 1.59 11.10
C SER A 24 -3.33 0.82 12.41
N SER A 25 -3.79 1.44 13.50
CA SER A 25 -4.02 0.76 14.78
C SER A 25 -5.36 0.03 14.88
N SER A 26 -6.33 0.39 14.01
CA SER A 26 -7.68 -0.18 14.01
C SER A 26 -8.08 -0.72 12.62
N PRO A 27 -7.35 -1.71 12.07
CA PRO A 27 -7.70 -2.32 10.79
C PRO A 27 -9.06 -3.04 10.90
N ASN A 28 -9.90 -2.88 9.86
CA ASN A 28 -11.21 -3.53 9.70
C ASN A 28 -12.29 -3.05 10.69
N ASP A 29 -12.59 -1.74 10.71
CA ASP A 29 -13.63 -1.16 11.57
C ASP A 29 -15.08 -1.49 11.13
N GLY A 30 -15.26 -2.26 10.05
CA GLY A 30 -16.57 -2.68 9.54
C GLY A 30 -17.30 -1.63 8.69
N TYR A 31 -16.79 -0.40 8.60
CA TYR A 31 -17.33 0.65 7.73
C TYR A 31 -16.44 0.98 6.51
N THR A 32 -15.20 0.46 6.46
CA THR A 32 -14.20 0.76 5.41
C THR A 32 -13.64 -0.52 4.76
N TYR A 33 -12.87 -0.43 3.66
CA TYR A 33 -12.18 -1.59 3.05
C TYR A 33 -11.36 -2.34 4.08
N ASN A 34 -11.28 -3.67 3.94
CA ASN A 34 -10.32 -4.43 4.73
C ASN A 34 -8.89 -4.13 4.24
N TRP A 35 -7.96 -3.97 5.18
CA TRP A 35 -6.54 -3.83 4.89
C TRP A 35 -5.68 -4.56 5.92
N SER A 36 -4.48 -4.92 5.48
CA SER A 36 -3.41 -5.41 6.35
C SER A 36 -2.37 -4.32 6.59
N VAL A 37 -1.81 -4.32 7.80
CA VAL A 37 -0.86 -3.30 8.25
C VAL A 37 0.51 -3.95 8.31
N VAL A 38 1.48 -3.39 7.58
CA VAL A 38 2.88 -3.82 7.65
C VAL A 38 3.70 -2.64 8.15
N SER A 39 4.41 -2.86 9.24
CA SER A 39 5.39 -1.92 9.77
C SER A 39 6.76 -2.55 9.78
N PHE A 40 7.76 -1.82 9.30
CA PHE A 40 9.15 -2.24 9.36
C PHE A 40 10.05 -1.05 9.70
N SER A 41 11.11 -1.33 10.44
CA SER A 41 12.17 -0.37 10.67
C SER A 41 12.98 -0.23 9.38
N ASN A 42 13.22 1.00 8.92
CA ASN A 42 14.15 1.21 7.82
C ASN A 42 15.54 0.86 8.35
N ASP A 43 16.09 -0.31 8.00
CA ASP A 43 17.37 -0.87 8.49
C ASP A 43 18.62 -0.08 8.03
N GLY A 44 18.50 1.25 7.85
CA GLY A 44 19.56 2.13 7.40
C GLY A 44 19.94 3.24 8.38
N GLN A 45 19.19 3.45 9.47
CA GLN A 45 19.53 4.52 10.43
C GLN A 45 19.07 4.19 11.87
N PRO A 46 20.01 3.91 12.80
CA PRO A 46 19.69 3.62 14.20
C PRO A 46 19.19 4.83 15.00
N ASP A 47 19.20 6.04 14.42
CA ASP A 47 18.91 7.30 15.12
C ASP A 47 17.52 7.89 14.80
N SER A 48 16.70 7.17 14.03
CA SER A 48 15.35 7.59 13.71
C SER A 48 14.43 6.39 13.90
N GLY A 49 13.95 6.21 15.13
CA GLY A 49 13.02 5.16 15.55
C GLY A 49 11.62 5.24 14.92
N PHE A 50 11.54 5.65 13.66
CA PHE A 50 10.32 5.78 12.89
C PHE A 50 10.13 4.53 12.03
N ASN A 51 9.06 3.79 12.30
CA ASN A 51 8.67 2.64 11.51
C ASN A 51 7.96 3.11 10.24
N CYS A 52 8.42 2.68 9.07
CA CYS A 52 7.63 2.78 7.85
C CYS A 52 6.39 1.91 8.03
N THR A 53 5.21 2.49 7.85
CA THR A 53 3.93 1.80 7.97
C THR A 53 3.21 1.90 6.65
N VAL A 54 2.77 0.76 6.12
CA VAL A 54 2.04 0.65 4.86
C VAL A 54 0.75 -0.13 5.10
N LEU A 55 -0.36 0.37 4.57
CA LEU A 55 -1.65 -0.32 4.56
C LEU A 55 -1.85 -0.95 3.18
N TYR A 56 -2.02 -2.26 3.14
CA TYR A 56 -2.31 -3.01 1.92
C TYR A 56 -3.80 -3.31 1.89
N LEU A 57 -4.52 -2.77 0.91
CA LEU A 57 -5.93 -3.11 0.75
C LEU A 57 -6.06 -4.60 0.40
N ASP A 58 -6.93 -5.32 1.10
CA ASP A 58 -7.08 -6.75 0.86
C ASP A 58 -7.65 -7.01 -0.54
N GLN A 59 -8.58 -6.15 -1.00
CA GLN A 59 -9.25 -6.25 -2.30
C GLN A 59 -8.55 -5.41 -3.37
N CYS A 60 -8.49 -5.94 -4.60
CA CYS A 60 -8.03 -5.18 -5.75
C CYS A 60 -8.97 -4.03 -6.08
N THR A 61 -8.39 -2.92 -6.49
CA THR A 61 -9.13 -1.70 -6.77
C THR A 61 -8.56 -0.98 -7.98
N SER A 62 -9.35 -0.08 -8.57
CA SER A 62 -8.84 0.84 -9.59
C SER A 62 -7.88 1.85 -8.98
N TRP A 63 -6.98 2.35 -9.80
CA TRP A 63 -6.01 3.39 -9.46
C TRP A 63 -6.66 4.61 -8.76
N ASN A 64 -7.73 5.17 -9.34
CA ASN A 64 -8.43 6.32 -8.75
C ASN A 64 -9.03 6.02 -7.37
N ARG A 65 -9.56 4.80 -7.18
CA ARG A 65 -10.17 4.39 -5.92
C ARG A 65 -9.11 4.09 -4.87
N CYS A 66 -7.93 3.57 -5.28
CA CYS A 66 -6.76 3.48 -4.42
C CYS A 66 -6.36 4.86 -3.88
N ARG A 67 -6.15 5.82 -4.78
CA ARG A 67 -5.84 7.23 -4.45
C ARG A 67 -6.80 7.82 -3.43
N GLN A 68 -8.11 7.75 -3.70
CA GLN A 68 -9.13 8.30 -2.81
C GLN A 68 -9.18 7.59 -1.45
N THR A 69 -8.90 6.28 -1.41
CA THR A 69 -8.87 5.52 -0.16
C THR A 69 -7.67 5.95 0.68
N CYS A 70 -6.48 6.06 0.09
CA CYS A 70 -5.28 6.45 0.80
C CYS A 70 -5.33 7.89 1.34
N LEU A 71 -5.97 8.81 0.60
CA LEU A 71 -6.31 10.14 1.09
C LEU A 71 -7.19 10.09 2.35
N LYS A 72 -8.25 9.26 2.32
CA LYS A 72 -9.17 9.10 3.46
C LYS A 72 -8.51 8.43 4.67
N THR A 73 -7.51 7.57 4.46
CA THR A 73 -6.74 7.00 5.56
C THR A 73 -5.72 7.99 6.13
N GLY A 74 -5.51 9.16 5.53
CA GLY A 74 -4.51 10.14 5.97
C GLY A 74 -3.06 9.79 5.57
N ALA A 75 -2.87 8.87 4.63
CA ALA A 75 -1.55 8.52 4.11
C ALA A 75 -0.88 9.75 3.48
N THR A 76 0.44 9.71 3.26
CA THR A 76 1.18 10.78 2.57
C THR A 76 1.49 10.43 1.11
N SER A 77 1.37 9.15 0.77
CA SER A 77 1.51 8.68 -0.60
C SER A 77 0.73 7.38 -0.81
N TYR A 78 0.59 6.97 -2.06
CA TYR A 78 0.11 5.63 -2.40
C TYR A 78 0.98 5.00 -3.49
N ARG A 79 0.98 3.67 -3.53
CA ARG A 79 1.46 2.87 -4.65
C ARG A 79 0.32 1.98 -5.14
N TRP A 80 0.13 1.92 -6.45
CA TRP A 80 -0.85 1.06 -7.09
C TRP A 80 -0.16 0.21 -8.15
N PHE A 81 -0.32 -1.11 -8.05
CA PHE A 81 0.21 -2.05 -9.02
C PHE A 81 -0.82 -2.38 -10.10
N HIS A 82 -0.34 -2.73 -11.29
CA HIS A 82 -1.22 -3.08 -12.42
C HIS A 82 -2.00 -4.40 -12.21
N ASP A 83 -1.73 -5.15 -11.13
CA ASP A 83 -2.57 -6.26 -10.65
C ASP A 83 -3.77 -5.80 -9.80
N GLY A 84 -3.90 -4.48 -9.58
CA GLY A 84 -4.97 -3.87 -8.79
C GLY A 84 -4.65 -3.73 -7.30
N CYS A 85 -3.47 -4.17 -6.85
CA CYS A 85 -3.05 -4.01 -5.46
C CYS A 85 -2.81 -2.53 -5.11
N CYS A 86 -3.34 -2.11 -3.97
CA CYS A 86 -3.27 -0.75 -3.48
C CYS A 86 -2.58 -0.67 -2.13
N GLU A 87 -1.60 0.22 -2.05
CA GLU A 87 -0.76 0.44 -0.88
C GLU A 87 -0.85 1.89 -0.46
N CYS A 88 -1.36 2.14 0.74
CA CYS A 88 -1.36 3.47 1.34
C CYS A 88 -0.14 3.60 2.25
N VAL A 89 0.70 4.59 1.97
CA VAL A 89 2.05 4.68 2.50
C VAL A 89 2.15 5.85 3.48
N GLY A 90 2.68 5.57 4.67
CA GLY A 90 2.88 6.58 5.71
C GLY A 90 4.12 7.46 5.50
N GLU A 91 4.19 8.53 6.29
CA GLU A 91 5.18 9.61 6.16
C GLU A 91 6.66 9.17 6.31
N HIS A 92 6.91 8.03 6.98
CA HIS A 92 8.26 7.58 7.33
C HIS A 92 8.84 6.54 6.37
N CYS A 93 8.16 6.30 5.24
CA CYS A 93 8.58 5.30 4.27
C CYS A 93 9.53 5.88 3.23
N MET A 94 10.78 5.39 3.20
CA MET A 94 11.69 5.69 2.09
C MET A 94 11.25 4.94 0.83
N ASN A 95 11.29 5.60 -0.33
CA ASN A 95 10.94 5.00 -1.63
C ASN A 95 9.58 4.27 -1.64
N TYR A 96 8.60 4.81 -0.91
CA TYR A 96 7.27 4.24 -0.76
C TYR A 96 7.24 2.83 -0.12
N GLY A 97 8.28 2.48 0.64
CA GLY A 97 8.40 1.18 1.29
C GLY A 97 8.75 0.04 0.32
N ILE A 98 8.29 -1.18 0.63
CA ILE A 98 8.62 -2.39 -0.13
C ILE A 98 7.91 -2.37 -1.49
N ASN A 99 8.66 -2.53 -2.59
CA ASN A 99 8.11 -2.55 -3.95
C ASN A 99 7.61 -3.95 -4.35
N GLU A 100 6.60 -4.44 -3.62
CA GLU A 100 6.02 -5.77 -3.80
C GLU A 100 4.51 -5.72 -3.48
N SER A 101 3.68 -6.17 -4.42
CA SER A 101 2.24 -6.26 -4.21
C SER A 101 1.91 -7.35 -3.20
N ARG A 102 1.44 -6.96 -2.00
CA ARG A 102 1.10 -7.90 -0.91
C ARG A 102 -0.39 -7.96 -0.57
N CYS A 103 -1.24 -7.48 -1.48
CA CYS A 103 -2.70 -7.52 -1.30
C CYS A 103 -3.20 -8.97 -1.34
N ARG A 104 -4.02 -9.35 -0.36
CA ARG A 104 -4.40 -10.77 -0.14
C ARG A 104 -5.29 -11.37 -1.23
N LEU A 105 -6.12 -10.56 -1.86
CA LEU A 105 -7.14 -11.01 -2.81
C LEU A 105 -6.81 -10.62 -4.26
N CYS A 106 -5.58 -10.21 -4.52
CA CYS A 106 -5.12 -9.92 -5.88
C CYS A 106 -4.37 -11.10 -6.48
N PRO A 107 -4.55 -11.33 -7.80
CA PRO A 107 -3.89 -12.43 -8.48
C PRO A 107 -2.38 -12.23 -8.44
N GLU A 108 -1.65 -13.25 -8.03
CA GLU A 108 -0.20 -13.22 -8.08
C GLU A 108 0.28 -12.97 -9.52
N PRO A 109 1.33 -12.17 -9.72
CA PRO A 109 1.86 -11.90 -11.06
C PRO A 109 2.57 -13.15 -11.60
N GLY A 110 1.84 -14.08 -12.25
CA GLY A 110 2.45 -15.06 -13.16
C GLY A 110 1.94 -16.51 -13.18
N PHE A 111 0.69 -16.83 -12.82
CA PHE A 111 0.19 -18.22 -12.88
C PHE A 111 -0.83 -18.53 -14.01
N ASP A 112 -0.98 -17.67 -15.03
CA ASP A 112 -2.00 -17.87 -16.09
C ASP A 112 -1.46 -17.77 -17.54
N ASP A 113 -0.17 -18.01 -17.80
CA ASP A 113 0.33 -18.06 -19.19
C ASP A 113 1.39 -19.17 -19.41
N GLU A 114 1.14 -20.40 -18.93
CA GLU A 114 1.95 -21.58 -19.30
C GLU A 114 1.10 -22.80 -19.73
N GLU A 115 -0.11 -22.57 -20.24
CA GLU A 115 -0.89 -23.55 -21.03
C GLU A 115 -1.55 -22.86 -22.24
N ASP A 116 -0.85 -22.82 -23.39
CA ASP A 116 -1.20 -23.45 -24.68
C ASP A 116 -0.18 -23.05 -25.78
#